data_AF-A0A4Q9PR64-F1
#
_entry.id   AF-A0A4Q9PR64-F1
#
_cell.length_a   1.000
_cell.length_b   1.000
_cell.length_c   1.000
_cell.angle_alpha   90.00
_cell.angle_beta   90.00
_cell.angle_gamma   90.00
#
_symmetry.space_group_name_H-M   'P 1'
#
loop_
_entity.id
_entity.type
_entity.pdbx_description
1 polymer ?
#
loop_
_entity_poly.entity_id
_entity_poly.type
_entity_poly.pdbx_seq_one_letter_code
_entity_poly.pdbx_strand_id
1 'polypeptide(L)'
;MSQRNSNAISSTLAIRPQLATRVRELTLNSVEGHHRPPKHLQLSGLQRLRLVDVDLSDPWVCVAVATSAPSLRELSLRDCSADDAAAFHSLIGRLTQLRHLNVERCRSGSYDQSIVPNVSIPTLLSLSLINNEPRDVSTATVVQALIEHPMAFQTVRFLDIGIASGNLSSFNEFLRAVGPSLRELRVGVIPEAVSTHLPLTPANCSELRLLEFKMELRREAQGVDPLSWVPALLDTMRAPKLRLVKFVIKAQSATCKDLVAFDWDKVACTLQEERFASVCEVMFHIHHAKDTVASFIRTRLGAPPNNRGLRIVQRATSSK
;
A
#
# COMPACT_ATOMS: atom_id res chain seq x y z
N MET A 1 -10.77 -16.84 -13.57
CA MET A 1 -12.13 -17.31 -13.20
C MET A 1 -12.33 -18.63 -13.93
N SER A 2 -12.73 -19.72 -13.26
CA SER A 2 -12.83 -21.00 -13.98
C SER A 2 -13.90 -20.93 -15.08
N GLN A 3 -13.66 -21.62 -16.20
CA GLN A 3 -14.56 -21.64 -17.35
C GLN A 3 -15.99 -22.06 -16.97
N ARG A 4 -16.11 -22.99 -16.03
CA ARG A 4 -17.40 -23.43 -15.47
C ARG A 4 -18.15 -22.29 -14.78
N ASN A 5 -17.46 -21.47 -14.00
CA ASN A 5 -18.07 -20.34 -13.31
C ASN A 5 -18.44 -19.23 -14.29
N SER A 6 -17.59 -18.96 -15.29
CA SER A 6 -17.88 -18.01 -16.37
C SER A 6 -19.16 -18.37 -17.11
N ASN A 7 -19.29 -19.63 -17.50
CA ASN A 7 -20.46 -20.13 -18.23
C ASN A 7 -21.72 -20.14 -17.35
N ALA A 8 -21.61 -20.50 -16.08
CA ALA A 8 -22.73 -20.48 -15.14
C ALA A 8 -23.23 -19.05 -14.89
N ILE A 9 -22.32 -18.09 -14.69
CA ILE A 9 -22.65 -16.66 -14.53
C ILE A 9 -23.30 -16.15 -15.83
N SER A 10 -22.70 -16.43 -16.98
CA SER A 10 -23.21 -15.99 -18.28
C SER A 10 -24.61 -16.55 -18.56
N SER A 11 -24.84 -17.83 -18.28
CA SER A 11 -26.15 -18.48 -18.44
C SER A 11 -27.19 -17.89 -17.48
N THR A 12 -26.81 -17.67 -16.22
CA THR A 12 -27.70 -17.08 -15.20
C THR A 12 -28.09 -15.66 -15.57
N LEU A 13 -27.13 -14.84 -16.01
CA LEU A 13 -27.35 -13.44 -16.38
C LEU A 13 -28.05 -13.30 -17.73
N ALA A 14 -27.93 -14.27 -18.64
CA ALA A 14 -28.73 -14.32 -19.85
C ALA A 14 -30.23 -14.49 -19.54
N ILE A 15 -30.57 -15.33 -18.55
CA ILE A 15 -31.97 -15.56 -18.14
C ILE A 15 -32.47 -14.41 -17.25
N ARG A 16 -31.60 -13.86 -16.37
CA ARG A 16 -31.97 -12.85 -15.37
C ARG A 16 -30.94 -11.71 -15.30
N PRO A 17 -30.88 -10.83 -16.31
CA PRO A 17 -29.88 -9.75 -16.37
C PRO A 17 -29.98 -8.77 -15.19
N GLN A 18 -31.18 -8.58 -14.63
CA GLN A 18 -31.44 -7.75 -13.45
C GLN A 18 -30.71 -8.22 -12.18
N LEU A 19 -30.18 -9.44 -12.15
CA LEU A 19 -29.35 -9.89 -11.03
C LEU A 19 -27.98 -9.22 -11.02
N ALA A 20 -27.45 -8.83 -12.18
CA ALA A 20 -26.15 -8.17 -12.29
C ALA A 20 -26.13 -6.81 -11.56
N THR A 21 -27.23 -6.07 -11.57
CA THR A 21 -27.35 -4.77 -10.89
C THR A 21 -27.35 -4.87 -9.36
N ARG A 22 -27.55 -6.09 -8.83
CA ARG A 22 -27.50 -6.36 -7.37
C ARG A 22 -26.10 -6.73 -6.89
N VAL A 23 -25.17 -7.02 -7.79
CA VAL A 23 -23.78 -7.36 -7.43
C VAL A 23 -23.11 -6.13 -6.84
N ARG A 24 -22.58 -6.26 -5.62
CA ARG A 24 -21.88 -5.17 -4.89
C ARG A 24 -20.36 -5.33 -4.89
N GLU A 25 -19.88 -6.56 -4.97
CA GLU A 25 -18.46 -6.89 -5.02
C GLU A 25 -18.22 -7.95 -6.09
N LEU A 26 -17.15 -7.76 -6.85
CA LEU A 26 -16.72 -8.67 -7.91
C LEU A 26 -15.21 -8.85 -7.82
N THR A 27 -14.77 -10.10 -7.83
CA THR A 27 -13.36 -10.46 -7.93
C THR A 27 -13.12 -11.20 -9.23
N LEU A 28 -12.25 -10.65 -10.07
CA LEU A 28 -11.72 -11.31 -11.25
C LEU A 28 -10.30 -11.76 -10.92
N ASN A 29 -10.09 -13.08 -10.90
CA ASN A 29 -8.80 -13.68 -10.56
C ASN A 29 -8.35 -14.60 -11.70
N SER A 30 -7.17 -14.39 -12.27
CA SER A 30 -6.60 -15.18 -13.38
C SER A 30 -7.65 -15.45 -14.47
N VAL A 31 -8.10 -14.38 -15.14
CA VAL A 31 -9.02 -14.50 -16.28
C VAL A 31 -8.19 -14.94 -17.48
N GLU A 32 -7.80 -16.21 -17.49
CA GLU A 32 -7.11 -16.81 -18.63
C GLU A 32 -8.15 -17.24 -19.67
N GLY A 33 -7.94 -16.83 -20.92
CA GLY A 33 -8.76 -17.21 -22.07
C GLY A 33 -9.64 -16.08 -22.61
N HIS A 34 -9.82 -16.05 -23.93
CA HIS A 34 -10.59 -15.04 -24.69
C HIS A 34 -12.12 -15.11 -24.46
N HIS A 35 -12.55 -15.34 -23.22
CA HIS A 35 -13.95 -15.45 -22.87
C HIS A 35 -14.60 -14.08 -22.90
N ARG A 36 -15.58 -13.90 -23.78
CA ARG A 36 -16.30 -12.64 -23.87
C ARG A 36 -17.29 -12.52 -22.70
N PRO A 37 -17.33 -11.38 -22.01
CA PRO A 37 -18.38 -11.10 -21.03
C PRO A 37 -19.76 -11.11 -21.72
N PRO A 38 -20.85 -11.37 -20.97
CA PRO A 38 -22.21 -11.25 -21.50
C PRO A 38 -22.45 -9.85 -22.09
N LYS A 39 -23.00 -9.79 -23.32
CA LYS A 39 -23.23 -8.52 -24.05
C LYS A 39 -24.08 -7.50 -23.27
N HIS A 40 -24.93 -7.97 -22.36
CA HIS A 40 -25.85 -7.14 -21.57
C HIS A 40 -25.50 -7.13 -20.08
N LEU A 41 -24.25 -7.46 -19.72
CA LEU A 41 -23.79 -7.36 -18.35
C LEU A 41 -23.88 -5.90 -17.88
N GLN A 42 -24.64 -5.65 -16.81
CA GLN A 42 -24.83 -4.31 -16.24
C GLN A 42 -24.51 -4.36 -14.74
N LEU A 43 -23.32 -3.88 -14.38
CA LEU A 43 -22.81 -3.88 -13.00
C LEU A 43 -22.98 -2.52 -12.32
N SER A 44 -24.09 -1.83 -12.59
CA SER A 44 -24.38 -0.47 -12.09
C SER A 44 -24.55 -0.38 -10.57
N GLY A 45 -24.63 -1.52 -9.88
CA GLY A 45 -24.64 -1.59 -8.42
C GLY A 45 -23.28 -1.89 -7.79
N LEU A 46 -22.26 -2.18 -8.60
CA LEU A 46 -20.96 -2.65 -8.12
C LEU A 46 -20.22 -1.53 -7.40
N GLN A 47 -19.82 -1.80 -6.17
CA GLN A 47 -19.11 -0.85 -5.31
C GLN A 47 -17.65 -1.20 -5.15
N ARG A 48 -17.30 -2.49 -5.22
CA ARG A 48 -15.93 -2.98 -5.09
C ARG A 48 -15.55 -3.90 -6.24
N LEU A 49 -14.42 -3.62 -6.87
CA LEU A 49 -13.83 -4.46 -7.90
C LEU A 49 -12.41 -4.87 -7.47
N ARG A 50 -12.15 -6.18 -7.47
CA ARG A 50 -10.83 -6.74 -7.21
C ARG A 50 -10.35 -7.46 -8.46
N LEU A 51 -9.23 -7.02 -9.00
CA LEU A 51 -8.55 -7.66 -10.12
C LEU A 51 -7.27 -8.28 -9.56
N VAL A 52 -7.08 -9.58 -9.81
CA VAL A 52 -5.93 -10.35 -9.34
C VAL A 52 -5.37 -11.13 -10.52
N ASP A 53 -4.12 -10.88 -10.89
CA ASP A 53 -3.47 -11.62 -11.98
C ASP A 53 -4.28 -11.53 -13.29
N VAL A 54 -4.58 -10.30 -13.71
CA VAL A 54 -5.39 -10.00 -14.91
C VAL A 54 -4.71 -8.93 -15.74
N ASP A 55 -4.77 -9.10 -17.06
CA ASP A 55 -4.42 -8.06 -18.02
C ASP A 55 -5.53 -7.00 -18.11
N LEU A 56 -5.18 -5.72 -17.97
CA LEU A 56 -6.16 -4.63 -18.01
C LEU A 56 -6.85 -4.45 -19.38
N SER A 57 -6.27 -5.01 -20.45
CA SER A 57 -6.89 -5.08 -21.77
C SER A 57 -7.97 -6.17 -21.88
N ASP A 58 -8.11 -7.04 -20.87
CA ASP A 58 -9.08 -8.12 -20.89
C ASP A 58 -10.52 -7.58 -21.05
N PRO A 59 -11.34 -8.17 -21.95
CA PRO A 59 -12.71 -7.71 -22.19
C PRO A 59 -13.59 -7.70 -20.94
N TRP A 60 -13.41 -8.62 -19.99
CA TRP A 60 -14.15 -8.61 -18.73
C TRP A 60 -13.80 -7.40 -17.87
N VAL A 61 -12.52 -7.02 -17.82
CA VAL A 61 -12.10 -5.81 -17.10
C VAL A 61 -12.75 -4.58 -17.71
N CYS A 62 -12.68 -4.46 -19.04
CA CYS A 62 -13.26 -3.34 -19.78
C CYS A 62 -14.77 -3.21 -19.53
N VAL A 63 -15.52 -4.30 -19.65
CA VAL A 63 -16.98 -4.29 -19.42
C VAL A 63 -17.32 -4.06 -17.95
N ALA A 64 -16.59 -4.68 -17.02
CA ALA A 64 -16.84 -4.49 -15.60
C ALA A 64 -16.64 -3.03 -15.19
N VAL A 65 -15.56 -2.41 -15.64
CA VAL A 65 -15.25 -1.00 -15.39
C VAL A 65 -16.28 -0.09 -16.04
N ALA A 66 -16.57 -0.27 -17.34
CA ALA A 66 -17.49 0.59 -18.07
C ALA A 66 -18.90 0.61 -17.46
N THR A 67 -19.36 -0.55 -16.97
CA THR A 67 -20.72 -0.71 -16.44
C THR A 67 -20.85 -0.43 -14.94
N SER A 68 -19.72 -0.34 -14.22
CA SER A 68 -19.69 0.00 -12.78
C SER A 68 -19.12 1.38 -12.45
N ALA A 69 -18.54 2.09 -13.42
CA ALA A 69 -17.96 3.42 -13.26
C ALA A 69 -18.77 4.39 -12.37
N PRO A 70 -20.11 4.54 -12.51
CA PRO A 70 -20.86 5.49 -11.70
C PRO A 70 -21.09 5.06 -10.25
N SER A 71 -20.85 3.78 -9.90
CA SER A 71 -21.10 3.23 -8.56
C SER A 71 -19.85 2.76 -7.83
N LEU A 72 -18.75 2.55 -8.57
CA LEU A 72 -17.54 1.95 -8.04
C LEU A 72 -16.82 2.89 -7.08
N ARG A 73 -16.56 2.41 -5.86
CA ARG A 73 -15.93 3.16 -4.77
C ARG A 73 -14.58 2.60 -4.36
N GLU A 74 -14.35 1.32 -4.60
CA GLU A 74 -13.12 0.62 -4.25
C GLU A 74 -12.62 -0.18 -5.45
N LEU A 75 -11.34 0.02 -5.80
CA LEU A 75 -10.63 -0.73 -6.81
C LEU A 75 -9.36 -1.30 -6.20
N SER A 76 -9.16 -2.61 -6.33
CA SER A 76 -7.92 -3.29 -5.96
C SER A 76 -7.34 -3.97 -7.19
N LEU A 77 -6.11 -3.62 -7.53
CA LEU A 77 -5.31 -4.22 -8.59
C LEU A 77 -4.16 -4.97 -7.92
N ARG A 78 -4.05 -6.27 -8.16
CA ARG A 78 -2.99 -7.10 -7.59
C ARG A 78 -2.42 -7.99 -8.67
N ASP A 79 -1.11 -7.95 -8.86
CA ASP A 79 -0.44 -8.75 -9.90
C ASP A 79 -1.03 -8.50 -11.31
N CYS A 80 -1.62 -7.33 -11.56
CA CYS A 80 -2.22 -7.00 -12.87
C CYS A 80 -1.15 -6.51 -13.86
N SER A 81 -1.37 -6.76 -15.15
CA SER A 81 -0.49 -6.29 -16.23
C SER A 81 -1.22 -5.35 -17.18
N ALA A 82 -0.45 -4.50 -17.86
CA ALA A 82 -0.91 -3.81 -19.06
C ALA A 82 0.28 -3.59 -20.01
N ASP A 83 -0.01 -3.36 -21.29
CA ASP A 83 1.02 -3.05 -22.29
C ASP A 83 1.76 -1.75 -21.97
N ASP A 84 1.06 -0.76 -21.41
CA ASP A 84 1.60 0.55 -21.03
C ASP A 84 1.04 1.05 -19.70
N ALA A 85 1.84 1.84 -18.98
CA ALA A 85 1.49 2.46 -17.71
C ALA A 85 0.31 3.44 -17.82
N ALA A 86 0.09 4.10 -18.98
CA ALA A 86 -1.10 4.95 -19.17
C ALA A 86 -2.42 4.16 -19.15
N ALA A 87 -2.40 2.83 -19.34
CA ALA A 87 -3.60 2.02 -19.18
C ALA A 87 -4.15 2.10 -17.75
N PHE A 88 -3.27 2.15 -16.74
CA PHE A 88 -3.67 2.31 -15.34
C PHE A 88 -4.33 3.67 -15.09
N HIS A 89 -3.75 4.76 -15.63
CA HIS A 89 -4.36 6.10 -15.56
C HIS A 89 -5.71 6.16 -16.25
N SER A 90 -5.79 5.61 -17.46
CA SER A 90 -7.02 5.57 -18.26
C SER A 90 -8.12 4.78 -17.57
N LEU A 91 -7.75 3.70 -16.87
CA LEU A 91 -8.66 2.92 -16.04
C LEU A 91 -9.18 3.75 -14.85
N ILE A 92 -8.27 4.33 -14.05
CA ILE A 92 -8.62 5.08 -12.84
C ILE A 92 -9.45 6.32 -13.18
N GLY A 93 -9.11 6.99 -14.28
CA GLY A 93 -9.80 8.16 -14.79
C GLY A 93 -11.28 8.01 -15.10
N ARG A 94 -11.70 6.80 -15.47
CA ARG A 94 -13.10 6.50 -15.75
C ARG A 94 -13.93 6.37 -14.48
N LEU A 95 -13.28 6.21 -13.32
CA LEU A 95 -13.91 5.84 -12.07
C LEU A 95 -14.10 7.08 -11.18
N THR A 96 -14.92 8.03 -11.61
CA THR A 96 -15.07 9.35 -10.97
C THR A 96 -15.61 9.30 -9.53
N GLN A 97 -16.23 8.19 -9.12
CA GLN A 97 -16.74 7.97 -7.76
C GLN A 97 -15.77 7.16 -6.87
N LEU A 98 -14.59 6.80 -7.38
CA LEU A 98 -13.61 5.99 -6.66
C LEU A 98 -13.10 6.75 -5.43
N ARG A 99 -13.06 6.06 -4.29
CA ARG A 99 -12.57 6.60 -3.02
C ARG A 99 -11.35 5.85 -2.50
N HIS A 100 -11.23 4.58 -2.86
CA HIS A 100 -10.14 3.72 -2.39
C HIS A 100 -9.50 3.03 -3.59
N LEU A 101 -8.20 3.23 -3.72
CA LEU A 101 -7.38 2.58 -4.74
C LEU A 101 -6.27 1.80 -4.06
N ASN A 102 -6.16 0.52 -4.39
CA ASN A 102 -5.04 -0.34 -4.01
C ASN A 102 -4.37 -0.89 -5.26
N VAL A 103 -3.06 -0.70 -5.38
CA VAL A 103 -2.22 -1.21 -6.45
C VAL A 103 -1.06 -1.96 -5.83
N GLU A 104 -0.98 -3.26 -6.11
CA GLU A 104 0.04 -4.15 -5.58
C GLU A 104 0.68 -4.95 -6.72
N ARG A 105 2.01 -4.88 -6.85
CA ARG A 105 2.80 -5.71 -7.80
C ARG A 105 2.26 -5.72 -9.24
N CYS A 106 1.73 -4.58 -9.69
CA CYS A 106 1.20 -4.42 -11.04
C CYS A 106 2.29 -4.01 -12.01
N ARG A 107 2.28 -4.53 -13.24
CA ARG A 107 3.38 -4.43 -14.21
C ARG A 107 2.96 -3.72 -15.50
N SER A 108 3.90 -3.02 -16.12
CA SER A 108 3.76 -2.42 -17.46
C SER A 108 4.75 -3.06 -18.43
N GLY A 109 4.31 -3.37 -19.65
CA GLY A 109 5.18 -3.84 -20.74
C GLY A 109 6.10 -2.74 -21.29
N SER A 110 5.64 -1.48 -21.23
CA SER A 110 6.40 -0.29 -21.59
C SER A 110 7.11 0.31 -20.38
N TYR A 111 8.34 0.79 -20.60
CA TYR A 111 9.19 1.45 -19.62
C TYR A 111 9.36 2.95 -19.89
N ASP A 112 8.79 3.46 -20.98
CA ASP A 112 8.90 4.86 -21.35
C ASP A 112 8.02 5.74 -20.45
N GLN A 113 8.43 7.00 -20.28
CA GLN A 113 7.58 8.02 -19.65
C GLN A 113 6.31 8.16 -20.48
N SER A 114 5.23 7.57 -19.99
CA SER A 114 3.97 7.57 -20.71
C SER A 114 3.39 8.98 -20.72
N ILE A 115 2.93 9.43 -21.89
CA ILE A 115 2.16 10.67 -21.99
C ILE A 115 0.81 10.39 -21.33
N VAL A 116 0.70 10.77 -20.06
CA VAL A 116 -0.54 10.59 -19.31
C VAL A 116 -1.62 11.44 -19.99
N PRO A 117 -2.73 10.84 -20.44
CA PRO A 117 -3.82 11.61 -21.00
C PRO A 117 -4.33 12.61 -19.96
N ASN A 118 -4.88 13.75 -20.39
CA ASN A 118 -5.51 14.71 -19.49
C ASN A 118 -6.77 14.08 -18.89
N VAL A 119 -6.60 13.36 -17.79
CA VAL A 119 -7.62 12.51 -17.19
C VAL A 119 -8.07 13.14 -15.87
N SER A 120 -9.39 13.24 -15.70
CA SER A 120 -9.98 13.60 -14.41
C SER A 120 -9.77 12.45 -13.43
N ILE A 121 -8.81 12.60 -12.52
CA ILE A 121 -8.56 11.63 -11.46
C ILE A 121 -9.62 11.83 -10.36
N PRO A 122 -10.22 10.74 -9.84
CA PRO A 122 -11.23 10.84 -8.80
C PRO A 122 -10.68 11.37 -7.48
N THR A 123 -11.58 11.94 -6.67
CA THR A 123 -11.27 12.45 -5.33
C THR A 123 -11.04 11.28 -4.36
N LEU A 124 -9.83 10.74 -4.37
CA LEU A 124 -9.45 9.59 -3.55
C LEU A 124 -9.33 9.98 -2.06
N LEU A 125 -9.84 9.09 -1.20
CA LEU A 125 -9.69 9.16 0.25
C LEU A 125 -8.51 8.29 0.71
N SER A 126 -8.31 7.14 0.06
CA SER A 126 -7.29 6.15 0.42
C SER A 126 -6.53 5.70 -0.81
N LEU A 127 -5.21 5.65 -0.69
CA LEU A 127 -4.31 5.17 -1.72
C LEU A 127 -3.32 4.16 -1.12
N SER A 128 -3.17 3.01 -1.76
CA SER A 128 -2.19 2.00 -1.41
C SER A 128 -1.37 1.64 -2.65
N LEU A 129 -0.05 1.82 -2.57
CA LEU A 129 0.91 1.58 -3.65
C LEU A 129 2.02 0.66 -3.11
N ILE A 130 1.85 -0.64 -3.31
CA ILE A 130 2.74 -1.65 -2.74
C ILE A 130 3.59 -2.27 -3.84
N ASN A 131 4.87 -1.87 -3.90
CA ASN A 131 5.88 -2.54 -4.70
C ASN A 131 6.87 -3.26 -3.78
N ASN A 132 6.80 -4.59 -3.75
CA ASN A 132 7.69 -5.43 -2.95
C ASN A 132 8.80 -6.10 -3.78
N GLU A 133 9.00 -5.69 -5.03
CA GLU A 133 9.97 -6.31 -5.94
C GLU A 133 11.04 -5.28 -6.32
N PRO A 134 12.17 -5.22 -5.59
CA PRO A 134 13.14 -4.13 -5.70
C PRO A 134 13.86 -4.04 -7.05
N ARG A 135 13.73 -5.07 -7.89
CA ARG A 135 14.36 -5.16 -9.23
C ARG A 135 13.36 -5.20 -10.37
N ASP A 136 12.06 -5.15 -10.08
CA ASP A 136 11.04 -5.18 -11.12
C ASP A 136 10.76 -3.77 -11.62
N VAL A 137 11.49 -3.39 -12.69
CA VAL A 137 11.33 -2.11 -13.38
C VAL A 137 9.88 -1.93 -13.84
N SER A 138 9.21 -3.02 -14.26
CA SER A 138 7.85 -2.95 -14.78
C SER A 138 6.84 -2.54 -13.70
N THR A 139 7.06 -2.96 -12.46
CA THR A 139 6.25 -2.52 -11.32
C THR A 139 6.60 -1.10 -10.87
N ALA A 140 7.88 -0.73 -10.94
CA ALA A 140 8.32 0.62 -10.60
C ALA A 140 7.69 1.68 -11.54
N THR A 141 7.59 1.40 -12.84
CA THR A 141 6.97 2.28 -13.83
C THR A 141 5.49 2.55 -13.55
N VAL A 142 4.72 1.54 -13.14
CA VAL A 142 3.30 1.72 -12.78
C VAL A 142 3.17 2.65 -11.58
N VAL A 143 3.97 2.45 -10.54
CA VAL A 143 3.97 3.32 -9.35
C VAL A 143 4.36 4.74 -9.71
N GLN A 144 5.41 4.91 -10.51
CA GLN A 144 5.89 6.22 -10.97
C GLN A 144 4.80 6.96 -11.74
N ALA A 145 4.19 6.32 -12.73
CA ALA A 145 3.11 6.90 -13.50
C ALA A 145 1.99 7.41 -12.57
N LEU A 146 1.56 6.61 -11.59
CA LEU A 146 0.49 7.00 -10.68
C LEU A 146 0.82 8.21 -9.81
N ILE A 147 2.09 8.45 -9.48
CA ILE A 147 2.50 9.56 -8.60
C ILE A 147 2.98 10.81 -9.35
N GLU A 148 3.14 10.75 -10.67
CA GLU A 148 3.57 11.89 -11.53
C GLU A 148 2.64 13.12 -11.43
N HIS A 149 1.38 12.92 -11.03
CA HIS A 149 0.38 13.99 -10.93
C HIS A 149 -0.13 14.12 -9.49
N PRO A 150 0.72 14.54 -8.55
CA PRO A 150 0.44 14.43 -7.12
C PRO A 150 -0.73 15.35 -6.69
N MET A 151 -1.01 16.39 -7.46
CA MET A 151 -2.15 17.30 -7.26
C MET A 151 -3.51 16.58 -7.32
N ALA A 152 -3.59 15.49 -8.08
CA ALA A 152 -4.80 14.68 -8.15
C ALA A 152 -5.12 13.92 -6.86
N PHE A 153 -4.14 13.77 -5.97
CA PHE A 153 -4.25 12.97 -4.75
C PHE A 153 -4.29 13.84 -3.49
N GLN A 154 -4.50 15.16 -3.62
CA GLN A 154 -4.53 16.10 -2.49
C GLN A 154 -5.61 15.80 -1.45
N THR A 155 -6.64 15.02 -1.79
CA THR A 155 -7.69 14.63 -0.85
C THR A 155 -7.39 13.34 -0.08
N VAL A 156 -6.30 12.65 -0.42
CA VAL A 156 -5.91 11.39 0.20
C VAL A 156 -5.60 11.62 1.67
N ARG A 157 -6.29 10.86 2.54
CA ARG A 157 -6.09 10.89 3.98
C ARG A 157 -5.36 9.66 4.51
N PHE A 158 -5.38 8.57 3.74
CA PHE A 158 -4.76 7.30 4.09
C PHE A 158 -3.83 6.89 2.96
N LEU A 159 -2.53 6.83 3.26
CA LEU A 159 -1.51 6.43 2.31
C LEU A 159 -0.76 5.22 2.84
N ASP A 160 -0.70 4.18 2.03
CA ASP A 160 0.07 2.96 2.30
C ASP A 160 1.06 2.75 1.16
N ILE A 161 2.35 2.78 1.46
CA ILE A 161 3.41 2.69 0.45
C ILE A 161 4.35 1.54 0.77
N GLY A 162 4.65 0.71 -0.23
CA GLY A 162 5.71 -0.28 -0.22
C GLY A 162 6.80 0.18 -1.19
N ILE A 163 7.93 0.63 -0.66
CA ILE A 163 8.98 1.31 -1.43
C ILE A 163 10.09 0.31 -1.82
N ALA A 164 10.37 0.26 -3.12
CA ALA A 164 11.59 -0.26 -3.72
C ALA A 164 12.61 0.88 -3.94
N SER A 165 13.92 0.57 -3.98
CA SER A 165 15.04 1.53 -3.95
C SER A 165 15.07 2.61 -5.04
N GLY A 166 14.30 2.47 -6.13
CA GLY A 166 14.37 3.35 -7.30
C GLY A 166 13.51 4.63 -7.27
N ASN A 167 12.45 4.71 -6.46
CA ASN A 167 11.39 5.71 -6.66
C ASN A 167 11.32 6.82 -5.57
N LEU A 168 12.34 6.94 -4.73
CA LEU A 168 12.28 7.77 -3.51
C LEU A 168 12.09 9.26 -3.78
N SER A 169 12.72 9.82 -4.82
CA SER A 169 12.61 11.24 -5.17
C SER A 169 11.20 11.62 -5.61
N SER A 170 10.60 10.83 -6.50
CA SER A 170 9.21 11.00 -6.94
C SER A 170 8.23 10.86 -5.77
N PHE A 171 8.49 9.92 -4.85
CA PHE A 171 7.67 9.79 -3.64
C PHE A 171 7.78 10.99 -2.70
N ASN A 172 8.93 11.66 -2.61
CA ASN A 172 9.06 12.88 -1.81
C ASN A 172 8.26 14.04 -2.38
N GLU A 173 8.29 14.21 -3.70
CA GLU A 173 7.48 15.22 -4.36
C GLU A 173 5.99 14.92 -4.19
N PHE A 174 5.61 13.64 -4.31
CA PHE A 174 4.26 13.19 -4.03
C PHE A 174 3.83 13.48 -2.58
N LEU A 175 4.65 13.12 -1.59
CA LEU A 175 4.40 13.40 -0.17
C LEU A 175 4.36 14.89 0.14
N ARG A 176 5.10 15.73 -0.58
CA ARG A 176 5.02 17.19 -0.44
C ARG A 176 3.63 17.70 -0.82
N ALA A 177 3.02 17.16 -1.87
CA ALA A 177 1.70 17.57 -2.31
C ALA A 177 0.56 16.98 -1.44
N VAL A 178 0.63 15.70 -1.07
CA VAL A 178 -0.45 15.02 -0.32
C VAL A 178 -0.31 15.16 1.19
N GLY A 179 0.89 15.47 1.68
CA GLY A 179 1.21 15.57 3.11
C GLY A 179 0.24 16.43 3.92
N PRO A 180 -0.14 17.64 3.47
CA PRO A 180 -1.01 18.52 4.26
C PRO A 180 -2.39 17.95 4.60
N SER A 181 -2.91 17.00 3.83
CA SER A 181 -4.22 16.36 4.09
C SER A 181 -4.10 14.98 4.73
N LEU A 182 -2.88 14.43 4.76
CA LEU A 182 -2.61 13.05 5.17
C LEU A 182 -2.82 12.87 6.67
N ARG A 183 -3.59 11.84 7.04
CA ARG A 183 -3.90 11.49 8.45
C ARG A 183 -3.25 10.18 8.88
N GLU A 184 -3.12 9.24 7.95
CA GLU A 184 -2.43 7.97 8.18
C GLU A 184 -1.40 7.75 7.08
N LEU A 185 -0.17 7.46 7.49
CA LEU A 185 0.92 7.08 6.62
C LEU A 185 1.43 5.71 7.05
N ARG A 186 1.43 4.74 6.14
CA ARG A 186 2.02 3.43 6.34
C ARG A 186 3.17 3.26 5.36
N VAL A 187 4.36 2.98 5.88
CA VAL A 187 5.59 2.86 5.09
C VAL A 187 6.14 1.46 5.27
N GLY A 188 6.13 0.68 4.20
CA GLY A 188 6.88 -0.56 4.05
C GLY A 188 8.15 -0.31 3.26
N VAL A 189 9.30 -0.69 3.82
CA VAL A 189 10.59 -0.63 3.13
C VAL A 189 11.19 -2.02 3.10
N ILE A 190 11.66 -2.44 1.94
CA ILE A 190 12.42 -3.68 1.80
C ILE A 190 13.87 -3.38 2.17
N PRO A 191 14.49 -4.10 3.12
CA PRO A 191 15.85 -3.81 3.59
C PRO A 191 16.90 -3.75 2.49
N GLU A 192 16.78 -4.59 1.46
CA GLU A 192 17.70 -4.62 0.32
C GLU A 192 17.72 -3.31 -0.50
N ALA A 193 16.72 -2.44 -0.31
CA ALA A 193 16.60 -1.13 -0.93
C ALA A 193 17.28 0.01 -0.15
N VAL A 194 17.77 -0.24 1.07
CA VAL A 194 18.23 0.80 2.01
C VAL A 194 19.74 1.03 1.92
N SER A 195 20.37 0.82 0.76
CA SER A 195 21.77 1.18 0.57
C SER A 195 21.92 2.72 0.65
N THR A 196 22.28 3.15 1.86
CA THR A 196 22.89 4.41 2.32
C THR A 196 22.11 5.71 2.35
N HIS A 197 21.08 5.98 1.54
CA HIS A 197 20.37 7.26 1.62
C HIS A 197 18.87 7.13 1.31
N LEU A 198 18.04 6.99 2.35
CA LEU A 198 16.59 7.04 2.21
C LEU A 198 16.08 8.44 2.56
N PRO A 199 15.98 9.42 1.64
CA PRO A 199 15.51 10.74 1.99
C PRO A 199 13.97 10.81 1.98
N LEU A 200 13.22 9.75 2.35
CA LEU A 200 11.76 9.87 2.44
C LEU A 200 11.42 10.87 3.54
N THR A 201 10.85 12.01 3.15
CA THR A 201 10.71 13.18 4.03
C THR A 201 9.23 13.52 4.26
N PRO A 202 8.58 13.00 5.32
CA PRO A 202 7.22 13.36 5.71
C PRO A 202 7.11 14.76 6.38
N ALA A 203 8.01 15.69 6.08
CA ALA A 203 8.05 17.02 6.70
C ALA A 203 6.76 17.83 6.49
N ASN A 204 6.01 17.57 5.41
CA ASN A 204 4.77 18.29 5.11
C ASN A 204 3.51 17.62 5.68
N CYS A 205 3.65 16.54 6.44
CA CYS A 205 2.54 15.75 6.98
C CYS A 205 2.01 16.33 8.30
N SER A 206 1.55 17.59 8.28
CA SER A 206 1.14 18.33 9.48
C SER A 206 -0.15 17.79 10.16
N GLU A 207 -1.04 17.17 9.37
CA GLU A 207 -2.29 16.56 9.85
C GLU A 207 -2.14 15.09 10.25
N LEU A 208 -0.93 14.53 10.18
CA LEU A 208 -0.67 13.12 10.42
C LEU A 208 -1.01 12.76 11.87
N ARG A 209 -1.80 11.70 12.03
CA ARG A 209 -2.23 11.17 13.34
C ARG A 209 -1.69 9.78 13.61
N LEU A 210 -1.46 9.00 12.56
CA LEU A 210 -0.93 7.64 12.63
C LEU A 210 0.23 7.49 11.66
N LEU A 211 1.35 7.00 12.18
CA LEU A 211 2.50 6.56 11.41
C LEU A 211 2.71 5.06 11.64
N GLU A 212 2.66 4.26 10.58
CA GLU A 212 2.93 2.82 10.65
C GLU A 212 4.17 2.46 9.84
N PHE A 213 5.11 1.76 10.45
CA PHE A 213 6.25 1.15 9.79
C PHE A 213 5.97 -0.34 9.60
N LYS A 214 6.00 -0.82 8.36
CA LYS A 214 5.92 -2.24 8.02
C LYS A 214 7.31 -2.73 7.66
N MET A 215 7.76 -3.77 8.34
CA MET A 215 9.10 -4.30 8.16
C MET A 215 9.08 -5.82 8.13
N GLU A 216 9.95 -6.38 7.30
CA GLU A 216 10.24 -7.80 7.24
C GLU A 216 11.67 -7.99 7.70
N LEU A 217 11.84 -8.68 8.83
CA LEU A 217 13.16 -9.07 9.31
C LEU A 217 13.54 -10.36 8.59
N ARG A 218 14.52 -10.25 7.70
CA ARG A 218 15.17 -11.40 7.07
C ARG A 218 16.51 -11.63 7.75
N ARG A 219 16.94 -12.89 7.78
CA ARG A 219 18.28 -13.24 8.27
C ARG A 219 19.30 -12.58 7.35
N GLU A 220 20.01 -11.60 7.87
CA GLU A 220 20.96 -10.85 7.06
C GLU A 220 22.14 -11.71 6.62
N ALA A 221 22.56 -11.50 5.38
CA ALA A 221 23.85 -11.97 4.88
C ALA A 221 24.97 -10.93 5.04
N GLN A 222 24.67 -9.66 5.37
CA GLN A 222 25.61 -8.54 5.11
C GLN A 222 25.70 -7.39 6.14
N GLY A 223 25.21 -7.53 7.37
CA GLY A 223 25.58 -6.62 8.48
C GLY A 223 25.17 -5.15 8.33
N VAL A 224 24.08 -4.87 7.61
CA VAL A 224 23.52 -3.51 7.43
C VAL A 224 22.21 -3.45 8.20
N ASP A 225 22.14 -2.64 9.26
CA ASP A 225 20.91 -2.49 10.07
C ASP A 225 19.71 -2.16 9.14
N PRO A 226 18.73 -3.08 9.03
CA PRO A 226 17.65 -3.01 8.04
C PRO A 226 16.64 -1.92 8.39
N LEU A 227 16.79 -1.31 9.57
CA LEU A 227 15.90 -0.30 10.12
C LEU A 227 16.62 1.01 10.44
N SER A 228 17.89 1.16 10.05
CA SER A 228 18.65 2.42 10.14
C SER A 228 17.95 3.63 9.50
N TRP A 229 17.04 3.38 8.56
CA TRP A 229 16.19 4.39 7.92
C TRP A 229 15.06 4.92 8.81
N VAL A 230 14.61 4.16 9.82
CA VAL A 230 13.48 4.55 10.67
C VAL A 230 13.81 5.81 11.47
N PRO A 231 14.94 5.89 12.21
CA PRO A 231 15.34 7.14 12.86
C PRO A 231 15.49 8.30 11.87
N ALA A 232 16.14 8.06 10.72
CA ALA A 232 16.34 9.11 9.72
C ALA A 232 15.00 9.68 9.20
N LEU A 233 14.00 8.83 8.97
CA LEU A 233 12.66 9.27 8.58
C LEU A 233 11.98 10.06 9.70
N LEU A 234 12.06 9.57 10.95
CA LEU A 234 11.49 10.26 12.11
C LEU A 234 12.13 11.64 12.33
N ASP A 235 13.43 11.79 12.05
CA ASP A 235 14.16 13.05 12.20
C ASP A 235 13.64 14.16 11.28
N THR A 236 13.18 13.78 10.08
CA THR A 236 12.61 14.72 9.12
C THR A 236 11.13 15.06 9.38
N MET A 237 10.47 14.35 10.30
CA MET A 237 9.04 14.49 10.51
C MET A 237 8.67 15.79 11.25
N ARG A 238 7.59 16.43 10.80
CA ARG A 238 6.97 17.59 11.43
C ARG A 238 5.46 17.39 11.52
N ALA A 239 5.06 16.49 12.42
CA ALA A 239 3.68 16.05 12.59
C ALA A 239 3.16 16.40 14.01
N PRO A 240 2.79 17.66 14.29
CA PRO A 240 2.36 18.07 15.63
C PRO A 240 1.09 17.36 16.13
N LYS A 241 0.32 16.77 15.22
CA LYS A 241 -0.92 16.04 15.53
C LYS A 241 -0.72 14.52 15.65
N LEU A 242 0.52 14.03 15.56
CA LEU A 242 0.82 12.60 15.61
C LEU A 242 0.42 12.03 16.97
N ARG A 243 -0.45 11.01 16.97
CA ARG A 243 -0.94 10.37 18.20
C ARG A 243 -0.40 8.96 18.36
N LEU A 244 -0.23 8.24 17.26
CA LEU A 244 0.12 6.83 17.25
C LEU A 244 1.31 6.58 16.32
N VAL A 245 2.35 5.95 16.86
CA VAL A 245 3.44 5.36 16.08
C VAL A 245 3.36 3.85 16.21
N LYS A 246 3.29 3.14 15.09
CA LYS A 246 3.10 1.70 15.05
C LYS A 246 4.19 1.02 14.24
N PHE A 247 4.72 -0.07 14.76
CA PHE A 247 5.71 -0.91 14.12
C PHE A 247 5.09 -2.30 13.88
N VAL A 248 4.96 -2.69 12.63
CA VAL A 248 4.48 -4.01 12.21
C VAL A 248 5.66 -4.81 11.70
N ILE A 249 6.13 -5.74 12.52
CA ILE A 249 7.35 -6.51 12.31
C ILE A 249 6.98 -7.94 11.91
N LYS A 250 7.30 -8.34 10.69
CA LYS A 250 7.25 -9.74 10.26
C LYS A 250 8.61 -10.37 10.50
N ALA A 251 8.71 -11.20 11.53
CA ALA A 251 9.94 -11.83 11.99
C ALA A 251 10.06 -13.28 11.47
N GLN A 252 9.73 -13.53 10.20
CA GLN A 252 9.82 -14.88 9.63
C GLN A 252 11.28 -15.31 9.60
N SER A 253 11.61 -16.36 10.37
CA SER A 253 12.98 -16.90 10.51
C SER A 253 13.99 -15.95 11.19
N ALA A 254 13.54 -14.83 11.75
CA ALA A 254 14.39 -13.95 12.55
C ALA A 254 14.62 -14.53 13.95
N THR A 255 15.82 -14.35 14.46
CA THR A 255 16.29 -14.70 15.80
C THR A 255 16.32 -13.47 16.70
N CYS A 256 16.48 -13.66 18.02
CA CYS A 256 16.72 -12.54 18.93
C CYS A 256 17.90 -11.65 18.50
N LYS A 257 18.94 -12.20 17.85
CA LYS A 257 20.10 -11.42 17.38
C LYS A 257 19.73 -10.40 16.30
N ASP A 258 18.82 -10.77 15.40
CA ASP A 258 18.37 -9.89 14.31
C ASP A 258 17.57 -8.70 14.86
N LEU A 259 16.89 -8.90 15.98
CA LEU A 259 16.18 -7.83 16.69
C LEU A 259 17.13 -6.96 17.53
N VAL A 260 18.21 -7.53 18.07
CA VAL A 260 19.24 -6.77 18.80
C VAL A 260 19.99 -5.83 17.87
N ALA A 261 20.12 -6.17 16.58
CA ALA A 261 20.77 -5.32 15.59
C ALA A 261 20.03 -4.00 15.35
N PHE A 262 18.74 -3.90 15.70
CA PHE A 262 17.99 -2.66 15.58
C PHE A 262 18.38 -1.66 16.66
N ASP A 263 18.60 -0.41 16.25
CA ASP A 263 18.87 0.71 17.13
C ASP A 263 17.59 1.21 17.85
N TRP A 264 17.06 0.37 18.76
CA TRP A 264 15.92 0.69 19.61
C TRP A 264 16.16 1.95 20.44
N ASP A 265 17.40 2.15 20.88
CA ASP A 265 17.79 3.24 21.75
C ASP A 265 17.67 4.58 20.99
N LYS A 266 18.14 4.65 19.74
CA LYS A 266 17.95 5.83 18.90
C LYS A 266 16.48 6.08 18.57
N VAL A 267 15.68 5.06 18.26
CA VAL A 267 14.24 5.25 18.04
C VAL A 267 13.55 5.77 19.29
N ALA A 268 13.89 5.22 20.47
CA ALA A 268 13.37 5.71 21.74
C ALA A 268 13.75 7.18 21.96
N CYS A 269 15.02 7.53 21.83
CA CYS A 269 15.53 8.91 21.95
C CYS A 269 14.80 9.87 20.99
N THR A 270 14.70 9.51 19.70
CA THR A 270 14.02 10.33 18.70
C THR A 270 12.54 10.55 19.06
N LEU A 271 11.83 9.50 19.52
CA LEU A 271 10.42 9.62 19.91
C LEU A 271 10.23 10.41 21.22
N GLN A 272 11.25 10.56 22.06
CA GLN A 272 11.20 11.36 23.29
C GLN A 272 11.34 12.86 23.04
N GLU A 273 11.79 13.27 21.86
CA GLU A 273 11.93 14.68 21.52
C GLU A 273 10.61 15.46 21.59
N GLU A 274 10.71 16.77 21.86
CA GLU A 274 9.57 17.67 22.06
C GLU A 274 8.61 17.69 20.85
N ARG A 275 9.14 17.54 19.63
CA ARG A 275 8.33 17.48 18.40
C ARG A 275 7.33 16.31 18.38
N PHE A 276 7.54 15.29 19.20
CA PHE A 276 6.64 14.14 19.38
C PHE A 276 5.86 14.21 20.70
N ALA A 277 5.78 15.37 21.37
CA ALA A 277 5.02 15.55 22.61
C ALA A 277 3.55 15.08 22.52
N SER A 278 2.94 15.16 21.34
CA SER A 278 1.56 14.75 21.09
C SER A 278 1.34 13.24 20.93
N VAL A 279 2.41 12.45 20.76
CA VAL A 279 2.36 11.00 20.64
C VAL A 279 1.86 10.41 21.96
N CYS A 280 0.72 9.73 21.90
CA CYS A 280 0.08 9.11 23.06
C CYS A 280 0.42 7.63 23.16
N GLU A 281 0.63 6.95 22.04
CA GLU A 281 0.84 5.50 22.01
C GLU A 281 1.94 5.12 21.01
N VAL A 282 2.81 4.20 21.45
CA VAL A 282 3.76 3.50 20.58
C VAL A 282 3.41 2.01 20.60
N MET A 283 3.11 1.46 19.43
CA MET A 283 2.62 0.09 19.27
C MET A 283 3.63 -0.78 18.52
N PHE A 284 3.89 -1.98 19.03
CA PHE A 284 4.68 -3.00 18.35
C PHE A 284 3.82 -4.23 18.07
N HIS A 285 3.66 -4.58 16.80
CA HIS A 285 2.95 -5.76 16.33
C HIS A 285 3.97 -6.71 15.73
N ILE A 286 4.27 -7.78 16.45
CA ILE A 286 5.31 -8.74 16.06
C ILE A 286 4.63 -10.02 15.60
N HIS A 287 4.84 -10.36 14.34
CA HIS A 287 4.31 -11.55 13.71
C HIS A 287 5.43 -12.58 13.53
N HIS A 288 5.14 -13.84 13.83
CA HIS A 288 6.02 -14.98 13.57
C HIS A 288 7.33 -15.05 14.39
N ALA A 289 7.37 -14.43 15.56
CA ALA A 289 8.52 -14.55 16.47
C ALA A 289 8.50 -15.88 17.25
N LYS A 290 9.65 -16.56 17.32
CA LYS A 290 9.85 -17.82 18.07
C LYS A 290 10.10 -17.60 19.57
N ASP A 291 10.77 -16.50 19.94
CA ASP A 291 11.17 -16.17 21.32
C ASP A 291 10.30 -15.04 21.91
N THR A 292 10.41 -14.75 23.21
CA THR A 292 9.76 -13.60 23.87
C THR A 292 10.41 -12.27 23.47
N VAL A 293 10.27 -11.87 22.21
CA VAL A 293 10.73 -10.58 21.68
C VAL A 293 10.09 -9.41 22.43
N ALA A 294 8.85 -9.59 22.89
CA ALA A 294 8.13 -8.56 23.61
C ALA A 294 8.81 -8.11 24.91
N SER A 295 9.48 -8.99 25.66
CA SER A 295 10.20 -8.59 26.87
C SER A 295 11.45 -7.79 26.52
N PHE A 296 12.19 -8.20 25.48
CA PHE A 296 13.37 -7.51 25.00
C PHE A 296 13.07 -6.06 24.59
N ILE A 297 12.04 -5.86 23.75
CA ILE A 297 11.63 -4.52 23.32
C ILE A 297 11.20 -3.66 24.50
N ARG A 298 10.48 -4.24 25.47
CA ARG A 298 10.05 -3.52 26.68
C ARG A 298 11.23 -3.06 27.51
N THR A 299 12.26 -3.91 27.68
CA THR A 299 13.47 -3.55 28.42
C THR A 299 14.26 -2.45 27.72
N ARG A 300 14.34 -2.47 26.38
CA ARG A 300 15.11 -1.50 25.60
C ARG A 300 14.43 -0.13 25.48
N LEU A 301 13.13 -0.10 25.18
CA LEU A 301 12.40 1.17 25.07
C LEU A 301 12.16 1.83 26.44
N GLY A 302 12.28 1.06 27.53
CA GLY A 302 11.98 1.51 28.88
C GLY A 302 10.50 1.85 29.07
N ALA A 303 10.18 2.47 30.21
CA ALA A 303 8.89 3.12 30.39
C ALA A 303 8.91 4.43 29.59
N PRO A 304 8.01 4.64 28.63
CA PRO A 304 8.03 5.88 27.86
C PRO A 304 7.69 7.06 28.78
N PRO A 305 8.40 8.20 28.67
CA PRO A 305 8.15 9.36 29.53
C PRO A 305 6.74 9.94 29.27
N ASN A 306 6.19 10.62 30.27
CA ASN A 306 4.97 11.44 30.19
C ASN A 306 3.66 10.68 29.88
N ASN A 307 3.34 9.60 30.61
CA ASN A 307 2.08 8.84 30.50
C ASN A 307 1.78 8.26 29.10
N ARG A 308 2.80 8.12 28.25
CA ARG A 308 2.62 7.49 26.94
C ARG A 308 2.38 5.99 27.10
N GLY A 309 1.45 5.44 26.33
CA GLY A 309 1.22 4.00 26.28
C GLY A 309 2.29 3.31 25.44
N LEU A 310 3.00 2.34 26.01
CA LEU A 310 3.77 1.36 25.23
C LEU A 310 2.95 0.07 25.16
N ARG A 311 2.50 -0.29 23.95
CA ARG A 311 1.74 -1.52 23.73
C ARG A 311 2.51 -2.47 22.81
N ILE A 312 2.74 -3.68 23.30
CA ILE A 312 3.42 -4.73 22.54
C ILE A 312 2.47 -5.90 22.38
N VAL A 313 2.18 -6.26 21.13
CA VAL A 313 1.32 -7.38 20.72
C VAL A 313 2.18 -8.35 19.93
N GLN A 314 2.37 -9.56 20.46
CA GLN A 314 3.11 -10.62 19.80
C GLN A 314 2.15 -11.74 19.39
N ARG A 315 2.21 -12.17 18.13
CA ARG A 315 1.47 -13.34 17.62
C ARG A 315 2.47 -14.44 17.25
N ALA A 316 2.39 -15.56 17.95
CA ALA A 316 3.21 -16.74 17.70
C ALA A 316 2.86 -17.38 16.34
N THR A 317 3.84 -18.03 15.70
CA THR A 317 3.61 -18.96 14.58
C THR A 317 2.78 -20.13 15.08
N SER A 318 1.58 -20.33 14.53
CA SER A 318 0.91 -21.63 14.65
C SER A 318 1.76 -22.66 13.93
N SER A 319 2.38 -23.59 14.66
CA SER A 319 2.97 -24.78 14.07
C SER A 319 1.86 -25.58 13.39
N LYS A 320 1.87 -25.62 12.06
CA LYS A 320 1.16 -26.63 11.28
C LYS A 320 2.14 -27.70 10.86
#